data_AF-A0A535U6L7-F1
#
_entry.id   AF-A0A535U6L7-F1
#
_cell.length_a   1.000
_cell.length_b   1.000
_cell.length_c   1.000
_cell.angle_alpha   90.00
_cell.angle_beta   90.00
_cell.angle_gamma   90.00
#
_symmetry.space_group_name_H-M   'P 1'
#
loop_
_entity.id
_entity.type
_entity.pdbx_description
1 polymer ?
#
loop_
_entity_poly.entity_id
_entity_poly.type
_entity_poly.pdbx_seq_one_letter_code
_entity_poly.pdbx_strand_id
1 'polypeptide(L)'
;MDEPEKSSLLGEHSGVIGTPGLEWLVPQKIGKERDVLSLPLTRPQRSIYLLVDGRRTISDLSRCTRKSMQEIERLLSELREQGLVSI
;
A
#
# COMPACT_ATOMS: atom_id res chain seq x y z
N MET A 1 44.26 6.91 24.40
CA MET A 1 43.50 8.17 24.41
C MET A 1 43.20 8.53 22.97
N ASP A 2 42.53 7.63 22.24
CA ASP A 2 41.09 7.30 22.28
C ASP A 2 40.36 8.20 21.29
N GLU A 3 40.25 7.69 20.07
CA GLU A 3 39.16 8.02 19.15
C GLU A 3 37.86 7.50 19.77
N PRO A 4 36.76 8.27 19.68
CA PRO A 4 35.60 7.65 19.05
C PRO A 4 34.76 8.61 18.18
N GLU A 5 34.47 8.11 16.98
CA GLU A 5 33.12 7.81 16.51
C GLU A 5 32.17 8.97 16.12
N LYS A 6 32.18 9.24 14.80
CA LYS A 6 31.04 9.25 13.88
C LYS A 6 29.64 9.45 14.51
N SER A 7 28.95 10.52 14.09
CA SER A 7 27.49 10.49 13.99
C SER A 7 27.05 11.27 12.74
N SER A 8 26.99 10.52 11.64
CA SER A 8 26.19 10.85 10.48
C SER A 8 24.72 10.80 10.90
N LEU A 9 24.13 11.93 11.25
CA LEU A 9 22.68 12.05 11.31
C LEU A 9 22.17 12.29 9.90
N LEU A 10 21.74 11.18 9.31
CA LEU A 10 21.02 11.11 8.05
C LEU A 10 19.81 12.03 8.10
N GLY A 11 19.61 12.73 6.99
CA GLY A 11 18.51 13.66 6.78
C GLY A 11 17.18 13.10 7.23
N GLU A 12 16.42 13.97 7.86
CA GLU A 12 15.06 13.77 8.32
C GLU A 12 14.20 13.34 7.14
N HIS A 13 14.04 12.03 6.96
CA HIS A 13 12.93 11.50 6.19
C HIS A 13 11.68 12.00 6.89
N SER A 14 10.93 12.89 6.25
CA SER A 14 9.56 13.24 6.64
C SER A 14 8.82 11.96 6.95
N GLY A 15 8.66 11.67 8.24
CA GLY A 15 7.88 10.57 8.75
C GLY A 15 6.42 10.88 8.45
N VAL A 16 6.01 10.55 7.22
CA VAL A 16 4.61 10.44 6.86
C VAL A 16 4.06 9.36 7.78
N ILE A 17 3.30 9.76 8.79
CA ILE A 17 2.73 8.88 9.81
C ILE A 17 1.75 7.95 9.11
N GLY A 18 2.22 6.79 8.68
CA GLY A 18 1.37 5.65 8.41
C GLY A 18 0.80 5.16 9.73
N THR A 19 -0.43 4.63 9.72
CA THR A 19 -1.00 4.02 10.91
C THR A 19 -0.13 2.82 11.29
N PRO A 20 0.50 2.78 12.48
CA PRO A 20 1.44 1.72 12.82
C PRO A 20 0.77 0.34 12.73
N GLY A 21 1.40 -0.60 12.03
CA GLY A 21 0.89 -1.96 11.85
C GLY A 21 0.06 -2.16 10.57
N LEU A 22 -0.49 -1.08 10.00
CA LEU A 22 -1.30 -1.15 8.79
C LEU A 22 -0.46 -1.57 7.58
N GLU A 23 0.81 -1.21 7.58
CA GLU A 23 1.76 -1.47 6.50
C GLU A 23 2.03 -2.97 6.28
N TRP A 24 1.69 -3.82 7.26
CA TRP A 24 1.83 -5.27 7.23
C TRP A 24 0.54 -6.00 6.86
N LEU A 25 -0.59 -5.29 6.75
CA LEU A 25 -1.87 -5.91 6.39
C LEU A 25 -1.84 -6.40 4.94
N VAL A 26 -2.51 -7.52 4.68
CA VAL A 26 -2.52 -8.19 3.39
C VAL A 26 -3.93 -8.09 2.81
N PRO A 27 -4.20 -7.12 1.91
CA PRO A 27 -5.50 -7.00 1.28
C PRO A 27 -5.84 -8.22 0.43
N GLN A 28 -7.13 -8.57 0.40
CA GLN A 28 -7.68 -9.71 -0.34
C GLN A 28 -8.87 -9.29 -1.19
N LYS A 29 -9.02 -9.89 -2.38
CA LYS A 29 -10.21 -9.70 -3.22
C LYS A 29 -11.42 -10.40 -2.59
N ILE A 30 -12.58 -9.77 -2.65
CA ILE A 30 -13.84 -10.36 -2.18
C ILE A 30 -14.55 -11.07 -3.34
N GLY A 31 -14.87 -12.35 -3.14
CA GLY A 31 -15.64 -13.16 -4.10
C GLY A 31 -14.81 -13.74 -5.25
N LYS A 32 -15.48 -14.11 -6.33
CA LYS A 32 -14.84 -14.67 -7.54
C LYS A 32 -14.08 -13.59 -8.30
N GLU A 33 -13.10 -14.01 -9.10
CA GLU A 33 -12.39 -13.13 -10.02
C GLU A 33 -13.38 -12.44 -10.96
N ARG A 34 -13.37 -11.11 -10.93
CA ARG A 34 -14.21 -10.26 -11.79
C ARG A 34 -13.35 -9.71 -12.92
N ASP A 35 -13.93 -9.59 -14.11
CA ASP A 35 -13.26 -8.89 -15.20
C ASP A 35 -13.05 -7.42 -14.83
N VAL A 36 -11.78 -7.06 -14.66
CA VAL A 36 -11.33 -5.75 -14.21
C VAL A 36 -11.72 -4.62 -15.18
N LEU A 37 -11.87 -4.93 -16.47
CA LEU A 37 -12.29 -3.94 -17.47
C LEU A 37 -13.77 -3.62 -17.38
N SER A 38 -14.58 -4.53 -16.83
CA SER A 38 -16.01 -4.32 -16.62
C SER A 38 -16.33 -3.50 -15.36
N LEU A 39 -15.37 -3.36 -14.44
CA LEU A 39 -15.55 -2.61 -13.20
C LEU A 39 -15.37 -1.09 -13.44
N PRO A 40 -16.19 -0.23 -12.80
CA PRO A 40 -16.11 1.23 -12.92
C PRO A 40 -14.93 1.80 -12.10
N LEU A 41 -13.74 1.23 -12.27
CA LEU A 41 -12.53 1.63 -11.57
C LEU A 41 -11.80 2.76 -12.28
N THR A 42 -11.31 3.71 -11.50
CA THR A 42 -10.30 4.66 -11.97
C THR A 42 -9.00 3.94 -12.34
N ARG A 43 -8.13 4.59 -13.12
CA ARG A 43 -6.84 3.99 -13.51
C ARG A 43 -5.96 3.62 -12.29
N PRO A 44 -5.83 4.44 -11.24
CA PRO A 44 -5.10 4.06 -10.02
C PRO A 44 -5.73 2.88 -9.28
N GLN A 45 -7.05 2.88 -9.09
CA GLN A 45 -7.77 1.78 -8.43
C GLN A 45 -7.57 0.47 -9.19
N ARG A 46 -7.66 0.50 -10.53
CA ARG A 46 -7.44 -0.66 -11.39
C ARG A 46 -6.04 -1.24 -11.22
N SER A 47 -5.02 -0.39 -11.18
CA SER A 47 -3.64 -0.81 -10.95
C SER A 47 -3.48 -1.54 -9.61
N ILE A 48 -4.08 -1.02 -8.54
CA ILE A 48 -4.03 -1.67 -7.22
C ILE A 48 -4.83 -2.97 -7.22
N TYR A 49 -6.05 -2.97 -7.75
CA TYR A 49 -6.91 -4.14 -7.76
C TYR A 49 -6.31 -5.34 -8.51
N LEU A 50 -5.55 -5.09 -9.59
CA LEU A 50 -4.80 -6.13 -10.29
C LEU A 50 -3.68 -6.74 -9.44
N LEU A 51 -3.10 -5.98 -8.52
CA LEU A 51 -2.01 -6.43 -7.65
C LEU A 51 -2.53 -7.10 -6.37
N VAL A 52 -3.77 -6.86 -5.93
CA VAL A 52 -4.34 -7.54 -4.77
C VAL A 52 -4.52 -9.04 -5.07
N ASP A 53 -3.66 -9.86 -4.47
CA ASP A 53 -3.58 -11.32 -4.66
C ASP A 53 -3.67 -12.09 -3.33
N GLY A 54 -3.90 -11.39 -2.21
CA GLY A 54 -3.94 -11.98 -0.88
C GLY A 54 -2.58 -12.43 -0.34
N ARG A 55 -1.47 -11.98 -0.93
CA ARG A 55 -0.11 -12.30 -0.48
C ARG A 55 0.74 -11.06 -0.19
N ARG A 56 0.49 -9.97 -0.93
CA ARG A 56 1.24 -8.72 -0.80
C ARG A 56 0.71 -7.84 0.32
N THR A 57 1.61 -7.31 1.14
CA THR A 57 1.28 -6.32 2.16
C THR A 57 0.98 -4.96 1.54
N ILE A 58 0.39 -4.03 2.30
CA ILE A 58 0.25 -2.62 1.89
C ILE A 58 1.62 -2.01 1.54
N SER A 59 2.67 -2.33 2.31
CA SER A 59 4.04 -1.92 2.00
C SER A 59 4.55 -2.44 0.66
N ASP A 60 4.23 -3.69 0.31
CA ASP A 60 4.60 -4.27 -0.98
C ASP A 60 3.87 -3.57 -2.13
N LEU A 61 2.58 -3.27 -1.97
CA LEU A 61 1.80 -2.54 -2.97
C LEU A 61 2.36 -1.13 -3.23
N SER A 62 2.76 -0.42 -2.16
CA SER A 62 3.45 0.87 -2.26
C SER A 62 4.72 0.76 -3.11
N ARG A 63 5.58 -0.23 -2.82
CA ARG A 63 6.81 -0.50 -3.60
C ARG A 63 6.53 -0.86 -5.05
N CYS A 64 5.57 -1.77 -5.30
CA CYS A 64 5.24 -2.25 -6.64
C CYS A 64 4.69 -1.15 -7.55
N THR A 65 3.95 -0.19 -6.99
CA THR A 65 3.30 0.89 -7.76
C THR A 65 4.05 2.21 -7.71
N ARG A 66 5.12 2.31 -6.90
CA ARG A 66 5.84 3.55 -6.60
C ARG A 66 4.91 4.67 -6.11
N LYS A 67 3.93 4.30 -5.28
CA LYS A 67 2.96 5.21 -4.64
C LYS A 67 3.24 5.33 -3.15
N SER A 68 2.86 6.45 -2.54
CA SER A 68 2.98 6.61 -1.09
C SER A 68 2.02 5.66 -0.36
N MET A 69 2.36 5.31 0.89
CA MET A 69 1.50 4.48 1.75
C MET A 69 0.08 5.05 1.86
N GLN A 70 -0.04 6.36 2.11
CA GLN A 70 -1.33 7.04 2.20
C GLN A 70 -2.16 6.92 0.91
N GLU A 71 -1.52 6.98 -0.26
CA GLU A 71 -2.22 6.80 -1.53
C GLU A 71 -2.72 5.36 -1.68
N ILE A 72 -1.92 4.36 -1.29
CA ILE A 72 -2.36 2.96 -1.28
C ILE A 72 -3.54 2.76 -0.33
N GLU A 73 -3.44 3.27 0.89
CA GLU A 73 -4.50 3.16 1.90
C GLU A 73 -5.81 3.76 1.41
N ARG A 74 -5.75 4.97 0.83
CA ARG A 74 -6.91 5.62 0.23
C ARG A 74 -7.54 4.76 -0.88
N LEU A 75 -6.73 4.27 -1.82
CA LEU A 75 -7.22 3.44 -2.93
C LEU A 75 -7.82 2.12 -2.44
N LEU A 76 -7.25 1.50 -1.41
CA LEU A 76 -7.80 0.30 -0.79
C LEU A 76 -9.11 0.58 -0.05
N SER A 77 -9.24 1.72 0.63
CA SER A 77 -10.51 2.12 1.25
C SER A 77 -11.61 2.31 0.21
N GLU A 78 -11.32 3.02 -0.89
CA GLU A 78 -12.27 3.22 -1.99
C GLU A 78 -12.70 1.88 -2.64
N LEU A 79 -11.77 0.92 -2.79
CA LEU A 79 -12.08 -0.42 -3.29
C LEU A 79 -12.90 -1.25 -2.28
N ARG A 80 -12.66 -1.06 -0.98
CA ARG A 80 -13.42 -1.71 0.10
C ARG A 80 -14.85 -1.20 0.16
N GLU A 81 -15.05 0.11 0.02
CA GLU A 81 -16.38 0.73 -0.07
C GLU A 81 -17.20 0.21 -1.26
N GLN A 82 -16.53 -0.17 -2.34
CA GLN A 82 -17.14 -0.82 -3.51
C GLN A 82 -17.38 -2.33 -3.31
N GLY A 83 -17.00 -2.90 -2.15
CA GLY A 83 -17.13 -4.32 -1.86
C GLY A 83 -16.23 -5.22 -2.71
N LEU A 84 -15.09 -4.69 -3.18
CA LEU A 84 -14.16 -5.41 -4.06
C LEU A 84 -12.99 -6.04 -3.32
N VAL A 85 -12.54 -5.42 -2.22
CA VAL A 85 -11.42 -5.89 -1.40
C VAL A 85 -11.75 -5.83 0.10
N SER A 86 -11.07 -6.67 0.87
CA SER A 86 -11.02 -6.66 2.33
C SER A 86 -9.55 -6.48 2.77
N ILE A 87 -9.32 -5.93 3.95
CA ILE A 87 -8.00 -5.72 4.56
C ILE A 87 -7.98 -6.44 5.90
#